data_AF-A0A8B8UVG1-F1
#
_entry.id   AF-A0A8B8UVG1-F1
#
_cell.length_a   1.000
_cell.length_b   1.000
_cell.length_c   1.000
_cell.angle_alpha   90.00
_cell.angle_beta   90.00
_cell.angle_gamma   90.00
#
_symmetry.space_group_name_H-M   'P 1'
#
loop_
_entity.id
_entity.type
_entity.pdbx_description
1 polymer ?
#
loop_
_entity_poly.entity_id
_entity_poly.type
_entity_poly.pdbx_seq_one_letter_code
_entity_poly.pdbx_strand_id
1 'polypeptide(L)'
;MSSRPANNQGPPNLPARDKSLVQRFMAVARSLQFAWFTGHSVVLISSIFYLFKMSEFYYRLAYLGVIESFGIIIYQQFFTRNEPLQTQDAATTKASVKSRVAGLLKSEDVLYLVLANFWLFTPRFSFSLIPFFAFAVFHVLIYVEKVILPKVFHLSSKDSSKILSFIDKFVVQYNDLCMHWVGTTELLIFILVLFRAILCFQRSWIILVVYAVFIKLRYENSKYMKAAFAQWRVRMDGIISHPSVPPYVKRAYNAVKMSLVRLSEFRLSGAPQVTKKQN
;
A
#
# COMPACT_ATOMS: atom_id res chain seq x y z
N MET A 1 -51.63 48.25 35.43
CA MET A 1 -51.58 47.68 34.07
C MET A 1 -50.13 47.60 33.64
N SER A 2 -49.49 46.43 33.78
CA SER A 2 -48.08 46.22 33.44
C SER A 2 -48.01 45.29 32.22
N SER A 3 -47.57 45.83 31.09
CA SER A 3 -47.45 45.14 29.80
C SER A 3 -46.19 44.27 29.77
N ARG A 4 -46.41 42.95 29.65
CA ARG A 4 -45.38 41.91 29.43
C ARG A 4 -44.63 42.13 28.11
N PRO A 5 -43.31 41.87 28.00
CA PRO A 5 -42.62 41.94 26.73
C PRO A 5 -42.92 40.69 25.88
N ALA A 6 -43.13 40.91 24.58
CA ALA A 6 -43.37 39.86 23.60
C ALA A 6 -42.11 39.03 23.35
N ASN A 7 -42.25 37.71 23.48
CA ASN A 7 -41.20 36.73 23.18
C ASN A 7 -41.03 36.65 21.65
N ASN A 8 -39.96 37.23 21.12
CA ASN A 8 -39.59 37.14 19.70
C ASN A 8 -38.99 35.74 19.42
N GLN A 9 -39.84 34.75 19.22
CA GLN A 9 -39.42 33.48 18.63
C GLN A 9 -39.21 33.71 17.13
N GLY A 10 -37.94 33.74 16.71
CA GLY A 10 -37.58 33.71 15.29
C GLY A 10 -38.20 32.49 14.59
N PRO A 11 -38.35 32.54 13.25
CA PRO A 11 -39.04 31.50 12.51
C PRO A 11 -38.44 30.11 12.80
N PRO A 12 -39.27 29.06 12.88
CA PRO A 12 -38.79 27.70 13.12
C PRO A 12 -37.77 27.33 12.04
N ASN A 13 -36.60 26.86 12.47
CA ASN A 13 -35.59 26.30 11.58
C ASN A 13 -36.24 25.15 10.78
N LEU A 14 -36.61 25.44 9.52
CA LEU A 14 -37.08 24.44 8.59
C LEU A 14 -36.00 23.35 8.46
N PRO A 15 -36.35 22.05 8.51
CA PRO A 15 -35.37 21.00 8.31
C PRO A 15 -34.72 21.17 6.95
N ALA A 16 -33.38 21.24 6.92
CA ALA A 16 -32.61 21.37 5.69
C ALA A 16 -33.08 20.32 4.68
N ARG A 17 -33.52 20.79 3.49
CA ARG A 17 -34.04 19.92 2.42
C ARG A 17 -33.04 18.82 2.13
N ASP A 18 -33.48 17.58 2.28
CA ASP A 18 -32.62 16.41 2.15
C ASP A 18 -32.02 16.39 0.72
N LYS A 19 -30.70 16.43 0.61
CA LYS A 19 -30.01 16.56 -0.69
C LYS A 19 -30.39 15.39 -1.60
N SER A 20 -30.56 15.60 -2.90
CA SER A 20 -30.85 14.49 -3.83
C SER A 20 -29.65 13.52 -3.93
N LEU A 21 -29.89 12.26 -4.33
CA LEU A 21 -28.84 11.26 -4.52
C LEU A 21 -27.71 11.76 -5.43
N VAL A 22 -28.06 12.42 -6.53
CA VAL A 22 -27.08 13.04 -7.45
C VAL A 22 -26.24 14.09 -6.75
N GLN A 23 -26.85 14.97 -5.95
CA GLN A 23 -26.12 16.01 -5.21
C GLN A 23 -25.18 15.40 -4.15
N ARG A 24 -25.61 14.32 -3.47
CA ARG A 24 -24.78 13.59 -2.50
C ARG A 24 -23.60 12.93 -3.19
N PHE A 25 -23.83 12.25 -4.31
CA PHE A 25 -22.77 11.64 -5.10
C PHE A 25 -21.77 12.69 -5.62
N MET A 26 -22.27 13.78 -6.20
CA MET A 26 -21.43 14.88 -6.70
C MET A 26 -20.60 15.53 -5.59
N ALA A 27 -21.11 15.58 -4.36
CA ALA A 27 -20.34 16.07 -3.21
C ALA A 27 -19.15 15.16 -2.88
N VAL A 28 -19.31 13.84 -3.01
CA VAL A 28 -18.21 12.87 -2.84
C VAL A 28 -17.27 12.90 -4.05
N ALA A 29 -17.80 12.97 -5.27
CA ALA A 29 -17.04 12.91 -6.51
C ALA A 29 -16.03 14.04 -6.69
N ARG A 30 -16.28 15.20 -6.08
CA ARG A 30 -15.36 16.36 -6.09
C ARG A 30 -14.18 16.23 -5.12
N SER A 31 -14.14 15.16 -4.32
CA SER A 31 -13.08 14.97 -3.33
C SER A 31 -11.85 14.27 -3.93
N LEU A 32 -10.67 14.63 -3.42
CA LEU A 32 -9.43 13.93 -3.77
C LEU A 32 -9.47 12.44 -3.38
N GLN A 33 -10.22 12.09 -2.32
CA GLN A 33 -10.44 10.70 -1.93
C GLN A 33 -11.22 9.90 -2.98
N PHE A 34 -12.11 10.55 -3.75
CA PHE A 34 -12.84 9.89 -4.84
C PHE A 34 -11.95 9.64 -6.05
N ALA A 35 -11.04 10.56 -6.38
CA ALA A 35 -10.01 10.33 -7.41
C ALA A 35 -9.11 9.15 -7.01
N TRP A 36 -8.66 9.11 -5.76
CA TRP A 36 -7.92 7.96 -5.21
C TRP A 36 -8.67 6.63 -5.33
N PHE A 37 -9.97 6.62 -5.00
CA PHE A 37 -10.85 5.47 -5.17
C PHE A 37 -11.00 5.06 -6.64
N THR A 38 -11.09 6.02 -7.54
CA THR A 38 -11.19 5.79 -9.00
C THR A 38 -9.92 5.11 -9.50
N GLY A 39 -8.74 5.58 -9.10
CA GLY A 39 -7.46 4.93 -9.42
C GLY A 39 -7.45 3.46 -9.02
N HIS A 40 -7.78 3.13 -7.76
CA HIS A 40 -7.89 1.73 -7.33
C HIS A 40 -8.97 0.92 -8.04
N SER A 41 -10.10 1.54 -8.39
CA SER A 41 -11.15 0.88 -9.19
C SER A 41 -10.65 0.53 -10.59
N VAL A 42 -9.86 1.42 -11.21
CA VAL A 42 -9.19 1.17 -12.49
C VAL A 42 -8.18 0.02 -12.36
N VAL A 43 -7.37 -0.03 -11.30
CA VAL A 43 -6.47 -1.17 -11.03
C VAL A 43 -7.26 -2.47 -10.96
N LEU A 44 -8.34 -2.50 -10.18
CA LEU A 44 -9.14 -3.69 -9.92
C LEU A 44 -9.77 -4.22 -11.22
N ILE A 45 -10.51 -3.37 -11.92
CA ILE A 45 -11.22 -3.74 -13.15
C ILE A 45 -10.23 -4.11 -14.26
N SER A 46 -9.16 -3.33 -14.43
CA SER A 46 -8.17 -3.60 -15.47
C SER A 46 -7.38 -4.88 -15.19
N SER A 47 -7.04 -5.17 -13.93
CA SER A 47 -6.38 -6.43 -13.57
C SER A 47 -7.28 -7.64 -13.86
N ILE A 48 -8.58 -7.54 -13.59
CA ILE A 48 -9.55 -8.60 -13.92
C ILE A 48 -9.61 -8.80 -15.44
N PHE A 49 -9.79 -7.73 -16.22
CA PHE A 49 -9.79 -7.85 -17.68
C PHE A 49 -8.45 -8.32 -18.25
N TYR A 50 -7.34 -7.94 -17.63
CA TYR A 50 -6.02 -8.45 -17.97
C TYR A 50 -5.94 -9.97 -17.78
N LEU A 51 -6.46 -10.52 -16.68
CA LEU A 51 -6.49 -11.96 -16.45
C LEU A 51 -7.28 -12.72 -17.53
N PHE A 52 -8.35 -12.14 -18.06
CA PHE A 52 -9.15 -12.80 -19.10
C PHE A 52 -8.60 -12.59 -20.52
N LYS A 53 -8.11 -11.39 -20.83
CA LYS A 53 -7.73 -11.01 -22.20
C LYS A 53 -6.22 -11.04 -22.47
N MET A 54 -5.39 -11.08 -21.42
CA MET A 54 -3.93 -10.97 -21.48
C MET A 54 -3.42 -9.81 -22.35
N SER A 55 -4.22 -8.75 -22.46
CA SER A 55 -3.96 -7.62 -23.33
C SER A 55 -3.08 -6.58 -22.63
N GLU A 56 -2.09 -6.08 -23.36
CA GLU A 56 -1.16 -5.06 -22.89
C GLU A 56 -1.85 -3.76 -22.47
N PHE A 57 -2.98 -3.43 -23.11
CA PHE A 57 -3.77 -2.25 -22.76
C PHE A 57 -4.21 -2.29 -21.30
N TYR A 58 -4.82 -3.39 -20.85
CA TYR A 58 -5.30 -3.51 -19.48
C TYR A 58 -4.16 -3.61 -18.46
N TYR A 59 -3.02 -4.22 -18.84
CA TYR A 59 -1.82 -4.22 -18.00
C TYR A 59 -1.33 -2.79 -17.74
N ARG A 60 -1.15 -1.99 -18.80
CA ARG A 60 -0.69 -0.60 -18.69
C ARG A 60 -1.70 0.27 -17.96
N LEU A 61 -3.00 0.08 -18.25
CA LEU A 61 -4.08 0.80 -17.58
C LEU A 61 -4.13 0.51 -16.08
N ALA A 62 -3.88 -0.73 -15.67
CA ALA A 62 -3.77 -1.07 -14.25
C ALA A 62 -2.63 -0.29 -13.57
N TYR A 63 -1.43 -0.21 -14.17
CA TYR A 63 -0.34 0.59 -13.60
C TYR A 63 -0.60 2.09 -13.59
N LEU A 64 -1.31 2.64 -14.58
CA LEU A 64 -1.75 4.03 -14.54
C LEU A 64 -2.68 4.28 -13.34
N GLY A 65 -3.62 3.36 -13.06
CA GLY A 65 -4.47 3.43 -11.87
C GLY A 65 -3.68 3.34 -10.55
N VAL A 66 -2.61 2.54 -10.50
CA VAL A 66 -1.70 2.48 -9.35
C VAL A 66 -0.96 3.80 -9.17
N ILE A 67 -0.44 4.38 -10.26
CA ILE A 67 0.29 5.65 -10.23
C ILE A 67 -0.63 6.78 -9.75
N GLU A 68 -1.87 6.81 -10.24
CA GLU A 68 -2.89 7.77 -9.77
C GLU A 68 -3.14 7.61 -8.27
N SER A 69 -3.49 6.41 -7.81
CA SER A 69 -3.88 6.21 -6.41
C SER A 69 -2.71 6.46 -5.43
N PHE A 70 -1.55 5.87 -5.68
CA PHE A 70 -0.38 6.07 -4.81
C PHE A 70 0.18 7.49 -4.93
N GLY A 71 0.11 8.11 -6.11
CA GLY A 71 0.45 9.53 -6.29
C GLY A 71 -0.40 10.44 -5.43
N ILE A 72 -1.71 10.18 -5.35
CA ILE A 72 -2.62 10.93 -4.48
C ILE A 72 -2.30 10.71 -2.99
N ILE A 73 -2.01 9.48 -2.56
CA ILE A 73 -1.59 9.20 -1.18
C ILE A 73 -0.36 10.03 -0.81
N ILE A 74 0.67 10.00 -1.66
CA ILE A 74 1.93 10.71 -1.42
C ILE A 74 1.71 12.23 -1.42
N TYR A 75 0.89 12.74 -2.33
CA TYR A 75 0.50 14.14 -2.33
C TYR A 75 -0.15 14.56 -1.01
N GLN A 76 -1.13 13.79 -0.52
CA GLN A 76 -1.79 14.06 0.77
C GLN A 76 -0.80 13.98 1.94
N GLN A 77 0.09 12.99 1.95
CA GLN A 77 1.10 12.84 2.99
C GLN A 77 2.10 14.01 3.02
N PHE A 78 2.44 14.58 1.85
CA PHE A 78 3.38 15.70 1.77
C PHE A 78 2.73 17.04 2.10
N PHE A 79 1.54 17.31 1.55
CA PHE A 79 0.92 18.64 1.58
C PHE A 79 -0.19 18.80 2.61
N THR A 80 -0.85 17.72 3.04
CA THR A 80 -2.03 17.79 3.92
C THR A 80 -1.72 17.38 5.37
N ARG A 81 -0.44 17.20 5.73
CA ARG A 81 -0.04 17.08 7.13
C ARG A 81 -0.26 18.41 7.85
N ASN A 82 -0.79 18.35 9.08
CA ASN A 82 -1.10 19.50 9.96
C ASN A 82 0.13 20.32 10.41
N GLU A 83 1.33 20.00 9.93
CA GLU A 83 2.53 20.78 10.19
C GLU A 83 2.67 21.87 9.10
N PRO A 84 2.97 23.13 9.42
CA PRO A 84 3.21 24.16 8.41
C PRO A 84 4.44 23.83 7.57
N LEU A 85 4.33 23.93 6.24
CA LEU A 85 5.50 23.81 5.34
C LEU A 85 6.43 25.03 5.47
N GLN A 86 5.86 26.20 5.73
CA GLN A 86 6.59 27.44 5.93
C GLN A 86 6.61 27.78 7.41
N THR A 87 7.81 27.82 7.96
CA THR A 87 8.12 28.41 9.26
C THR A 87 8.78 29.77 9.01
N GLN A 88 8.80 30.64 10.03
CA GLN A 88 9.34 32.00 9.89
C GLN A 88 10.81 32.03 9.41
N ASP A 89 11.57 30.93 9.62
CA ASP A 89 12.96 30.84 9.17
C ASP A 89 13.15 29.89 7.98
N ALA A 90 13.96 30.33 7.01
CA ALA A 90 14.30 29.53 5.82
C ALA A 90 15.07 28.24 6.17
N ALA A 91 15.84 28.24 7.25
CA ALA A 91 16.56 27.05 7.73
C ALA A 91 15.62 26.00 8.32
N THR A 92 14.62 26.42 9.09
CA THR A 92 13.61 25.53 9.68
C THR A 92 12.66 24.99 8.60
N THR A 93 12.35 25.79 7.58
CA THR A 93 11.60 25.35 6.38
C THR A 93 12.37 24.29 5.57
N LYS A 94 13.68 24.48 5.35
CA LYS A 94 14.51 23.45 4.69
C LYS A 94 14.58 22.16 5.50
N ALA A 95 14.68 22.26 6.82
CA ALA A 95 14.70 21.11 7.71
C ALA A 95 13.35 20.34 7.73
N SER A 96 12.21 21.04 7.76
CA SER A 96 10.88 20.43 7.71
C SER A 96 10.63 19.71 6.38
N VAL A 97 10.98 20.34 5.25
CA VAL A 97 10.91 19.72 3.92
C VAL A 97 11.81 18.48 3.85
N LYS A 98 13.07 18.57 4.31
CA LYS A 98 14.00 17.42 4.35
C LYS A 98 13.43 16.28 5.19
N SER A 99 12.85 16.59 6.35
CA SER A 99 12.20 15.61 7.23
C SER A 99 11.02 14.91 6.55
N ARG A 100 10.16 15.66 5.83
CA ARG A 100 9.04 15.11 5.06
C ARG A 100 9.50 14.21 3.93
N VAL A 101 10.47 14.64 3.14
CA VAL A 101 11.05 13.84 2.06
C VAL A 101 11.67 12.55 2.63
N ALA A 102 12.41 12.65 3.73
CA ALA A 102 12.98 11.48 4.40
C ALA A 102 11.89 10.52 4.92
N GLY A 103 10.78 11.04 5.46
CA GLY A 103 9.63 10.25 5.88
C GLY A 103 8.93 9.55 4.71
N LEU A 104 8.77 10.25 3.57
CA LEU A 104 8.19 9.69 2.35
C LEU A 104 9.08 8.61 1.75
N LEU A 105 10.39 8.79 1.71
CA LEU A 105 11.32 7.76 1.22
C LEU A 105 11.29 6.47 2.06
N LYS A 106 10.82 6.56 3.31
CA LYS A 106 10.59 5.42 4.21
C LYS A 106 9.17 4.85 4.09
N SER A 107 8.24 5.59 3.50
CA SER A 107 6.87 5.12 3.31
C SER A 107 6.85 4.00 2.27
N GLU A 108 6.08 2.96 2.55
CA GLU A 108 5.89 1.87 1.60
C GLU A 108 5.21 2.38 0.31
N ASP A 109 4.41 3.43 0.42
CA ASP A 109 3.66 4.03 -0.69
C ASP A 109 4.57 4.57 -1.79
N VAL A 110 5.66 5.25 -1.43
CA VAL A 110 6.66 5.72 -2.41
C VAL A 110 7.36 4.55 -3.09
N LEU A 111 7.67 3.49 -2.36
CA LEU A 111 8.29 2.29 -2.93
C LEU A 111 7.37 1.67 -3.99
N TYR A 112 6.07 1.58 -3.69
CA TYR A 112 5.07 1.09 -4.62
C TYR A 112 4.86 2.00 -5.82
N LEU A 113 4.86 3.32 -5.65
CA LEU A 113 4.77 4.26 -6.76
C LEU A 113 5.97 4.13 -7.71
N VAL A 114 7.18 4.07 -7.16
CA VAL A 114 8.42 3.89 -7.96
C VAL A 114 8.35 2.56 -8.70
N LEU A 115 7.94 1.49 -8.02
CA LEU A 115 7.82 0.17 -8.63
C LEU A 115 6.74 0.14 -9.72
N ALA A 116 5.61 0.84 -9.54
CA ALA A 116 4.56 0.95 -10.54
C ALA A 116 5.02 1.68 -11.81
N ASN A 117 5.75 2.79 -11.66
CA ASN A 117 6.39 3.48 -12.78
C ASN A 117 7.38 2.55 -13.50
N PHE A 118 8.21 1.83 -12.75
CA PHE A 118 9.15 0.87 -13.32
C PHE A 118 8.45 -0.19 -14.15
N TRP A 119 7.37 -0.81 -13.65
CA TRP A 119 6.61 -1.83 -14.38
C TRP A 119 5.81 -1.29 -15.57
N LEU A 120 5.38 -0.03 -15.53
CA LEU A 120 4.73 0.61 -16.66
C LEU A 120 5.64 0.73 -17.88
N PHE A 121 6.94 1.02 -17.67
CA PHE A 121 7.91 1.26 -18.75
C PHE A 121 8.79 0.05 -19.09
N THR A 122 8.67 -1.05 -18.35
CA THR A 122 9.41 -2.29 -18.61
C THR A 122 8.55 -3.33 -19.32
N PRO A 123 9.16 -4.40 -19.91
CA PRO A 123 8.40 -5.48 -20.50
C PRO A 123 7.42 -6.10 -19.50
N ARG A 124 6.25 -6.49 -19.99
CA ARG A 124 5.16 -7.04 -19.17
C ARG A 124 5.62 -8.18 -18.28
N PHE A 125 5.37 -8.04 -16.99
CA PHE A 125 5.64 -9.07 -16.00
C PHE A 125 4.40 -9.29 -15.11
N SER A 126 3.51 -10.18 -15.55
CA SER A 126 2.16 -10.36 -14.97
C SER A 126 2.14 -10.55 -13.45
N PHE A 127 3.12 -11.29 -12.89
CA PHE A 127 3.16 -11.57 -11.45
C PHE A 127 3.29 -10.29 -10.60
N SER A 128 3.89 -9.23 -11.15
CA SER A 128 4.03 -7.97 -10.42
C SER A 128 2.71 -7.22 -10.20
N LEU A 129 1.61 -7.58 -10.87
CA LEU A 129 0.29 -6.99 -10.61
C LEU A 129 -0.36 -7.53 -9.32
N ILE A 130 0.07 -8.70 -8.83
CA ILE A 130 -0.62 -9.40 -7.75
C ILE A 130 -0.72 -8.55 -6.46
N PRO A 131 0.36 -7.91 -5.95
CA PRO A 131 0.26 -7.04 -4.79
C PRO A 131 -0.69 -5.86 -5.01
N PHE A 132 -0.63 -5.22 -6.18
CA PHE A 132 -1.44 -4.04 -6.50
C PHE A 132 -2.93 -4.38 -6.62
N PHE A 133 -3.26 -5.55 -7.18
CA PHE A 133 -4.63 -6.07 -7.19
C PHE A 133 -5.16 -6.28 -5.78
N ALA A 134 -4.36 -6.89 -4.90
CA ALA A 134 -4.74 -7.12 -3.51
C ALA A 134 -5.02 -5.79 -2.78
N PHE A 135 -4.15 -4.78 -2.92
CA PHE A 135 -4.40 -3.44 -2.38
C PHE A 135 -5.68 -2.81 -2.92
N ALA A 136 -5.91 -2.90 -4.24
CA ALA A 136 -7.09 -2.34 -4.87
C ALA A 136 -8.39 -2.92 -4.32
N VAL A 137 -8.46 -4.24 -4.08
CA VAL A 137 -9.63 -4.89 -3.47
C VAL A 137 -9.99 -4.26 -2.12
N PHE A 138 -9.02 -4.19 -1.20
CA PHE A 138 -9.29 -3.65 0.14
C PHE A 138 -9.59 -2.15 0.11
N HIS A 139 -8.87 -1.37 -0.70
CA HIS A 139 -9.11 0.08 -0.79
C HIS A 139 -10.48 0.41 -1.39
N VAL A 140 -10.92 -0.31 -2.41
CA VAL A 140 -12.27 -0.18 -2.98
C VAL A 140 -13.33 -0.53 -1.93
N LEU A 141 -13.18 -1.67 -1.24
CA LEU A 141 -14.12 -2.11 -0.22
C LEU A 141 -14.23 -1.11 0.95
N ILE A 142 -13.08 -0.67 1.48
CA ILE A 142 -13.03 0.30 2.58
C ILE A 142 -13.67 1.62 2.17
N TYR A 143 -13.44 2.09 0.94
CA TYR A 143 -14.06 3.33 0.47
C TYR A 143 -15.57 3.20 0.29
N VAL A 144 -16.03 2.06 -0.24
CA VAL A 144 -17.45 1.76 -0.35
C VAL A 144 -18.10 1.77 1.03
N GLU A 145 -17.50 1.08 1.99
CA GLU A 145 -17.97 0.96 3.37
C GLU A 145 -18.01 2.31 4.10
N LYS A 146 -16.94 3.11 4.02
CA LYS A 146 -16.76 4.31 4.84
C LYS A 146 -17.29 5.59 4.20
N VAL A 147 -17.45 5.61 2.88
CA VAL A 147 -17.79 6.84 2.13
C VAL A 147 -19.04 6.65 1.30
N ILE A 148 -19.08 5.68 0.39
CA ILE A 148 -20.21 5.54 -0.55
C ILE A 148 -21.49 5.16 0.20
N LEU A 149 -21.47 4.09 1.01
CA LEU A 149 -22.66 3.62 1.73
C LEU A 149 -23.20 4.69 2.71
N PRO A 150 -22.37 5.32 3.57
CA PRO A 150 -22.89 6.30 4.52
C PRO A 150 -23.24 7.65 3.88
N LYS A 151 -22.40 8.19 2.99
CA LYS A 151 -22.58 9.57 2.47
C LYS A 151 -23.49 9.67 1.26
N VAL A 152 -23.56 8.63 0.42
CA VAL A 152 -24.41 8.64 -0.78
C VAL A 152 -25.76 7.97 -0.47
N PHE A 153 -25.71 6.79 0.18
CA PHE A 153 -26.90 5.97 0.43
C PHE A 153 -27.50 6.10 1.83
N HIS A 154 -26.86 6.85 2.75
CA HIS A 154 -27.29 6.99 4.16
C HIS A 154 -27.39 5.64 4.90
N LEU A 155 -26.64 4.63 4.44
CA LEU A 155 -26.54 3.31 5.05
C LEU A 155 -25.39 3.31 6.07
N SER A 156 -25.65 3.90 7.24
CA SER A 156 -24.63 4.08 8.29
C SER A 156 -24.74 3.04 9.43
N SER A 157 -25.90 2.40 9.57
CA SER A 157 -26.14 1.42 10.63
C SER A 157 -25.84 0.00 10.14
N LYS A 158 -24.93 -0.70 10.83
CA LYS A 158 -24.57 -2.10 10.53
C LYS A 158 -25.78 -3.04 10.62
N ASP A 159 -26.75 -2.71 11.47
CA ASP A 159 -27.99 -3.47 11.65
C ASP A 159 -28.99 -3.27 10.49
N SER A 160 -28.86 -2.17 9.76
CA SER A 160 -29.78 -1.81 8.67
C SER A 160 -29.36 -2.39 7.32
N SER A 161 -28.11 -2.83 7.15
CA SER A 161 -27.67 -3.42 5.87
C SER A 161 -26.72 -4.61 6.01
N LYS A 162 -27.12 -5.74 5.42
CA LYS A 162 -26.31 -6.97 5.34
C LYS A 162 -25.00 -6.76 4.58
N ILE A 163 -24.99 -5.84 3.61
CA ILE A 163 -23.80 -5.56 2.81
C ILE A 163 -22.73 -4.81 3.60
N LEU A 164 -23.10 -3.84 4.43
CA LEU A 164 -22.16 -3.09 5.26
C LEU A 164 -21.49 -4.02 6.29
N SER A 165 -22.29 -4.85 6.97
CA SER A 165 -21.76 -5.83 7.93
C SER A 165 -20.92 -6.93 7.27
N PHE A 166 -21.23 -7.33 6.04
CA PHE A 166 -20.39 -8.26 5.28
C PHE A 166 -19.03 -7.65 4.92
N ILE A 167 -19.02 -6.43 4.36
CA ILE A 167 -17.77 -5.75 3.96
C ILE A 167 -16.89 -5.49 5.19
N ASP A 168 -17.45 -4.97 6.27
CA ASP A 168 -16.74 -4.71 7.53
C ASP A 168 -16.10 -6.00 8.08
N LYS A 169 -16.87 -7.09 8.18
CA LYS A 169 -16.33 -8.39 8.63
C LYS A 169 -15.23 -8.91 7.72
N PHE A 170 -15.42 -8.81 6.39
CA PHE A 170 -14.43 -9.24 5.42
C PHE A 170 -13.13 -8.44 5.55
N VAL A 171 -13.22 -7.10 5.60
CA VAL A 171 -12.07 -6.22 5.73
C VAL A 171 -11.33 -6.50 7.04
N VAL A 172 -12.04 -6.53 8.17
CA VAL A 172 -11.44 -6.78 9.49
C VAL A 172 -10.74 -8.15 9.55
N GLN A 173 -11.40 -9.19 9.02
CA GLN A 173 -10.86 -10.56 9.08
C GLN A 173 -9.66 -10.76 8.14
N TYR A 174 -9.73 -10.25 6.91
CA TYR A 174 -8.79 -10.63 5.86
C TYR A 174 -7.72 -9.57 5.57
N ASN A 175 -7.83 -8.33 6.08
CA ASN A 175 -6.85 -7.29 5.75
C ASN A 175 -5.44 -7.64 6.25
N ASP A 176 -5.29 -8.02 7.52
CA ASP A 176 -3.97 -8.38 8.06
C ASP A 176 -3.42 -9.67 7.44
N LEU A 177 -4.29 -10.65 7.18
CA LEU A 177 -3.91 -11.88 6.47
C LEU A 177 -3.42 -11.58 5.05
N CYS A 178 -4.12 -10.68 4.35
CA CYS A 178 -3.74 -10.25 3.02
C CYS A 178 -2.37 -9.58 3.03
N MET A 179 -2.06 -8.75 4.03
CA MET A 179 -0.73 -8.12 4.14
C MET A 179 0.40 -9.14 4.30
N HIS A 180 0.18 -10.21 5.08
CA HIS A 180 1.14 -11.33 5.17
C HIS A 180 1.28 -12.08 3.84
N TRP A 181 0.17 -12.27 3.13
CA TRP A 181 0.17 -12.92 1.82
C TRP A 181 0.87 -12.07 0.76
N VAL A 182 0.68 -10.76 0.77
CA VAL A 182 1.38 -9.80 -0.09
C VAL A 182 2.89 -9.86 0.16
N GLY A 183 3.32 -9.78 1.43
CA GLY A 183 4.75 -9.88 1.76
C GLY A 183 5.38 -11.20 1.30
N THR A 184 4.64 -12.31 1.42
CA THR A 184 5.08 -13.61 0.89
C THR A 184 5.16 -13.63 -0.63
N THR A 185 4.15 -13.07 -1.30
CA THR A 185 4.09 -12.99 -2.76
C THR A 185 5.22 -12.14 -3.32
N GLU A 186 5.53 -11.01 -2.69
CA GLU A 186 6.65 -10.16 -3.09
C GLU A 186 8.00 -10.86 -2.99
N LEU A 187 8.19 -11.66 -1.93
CA LEU A 187 9.38 -12.50 -1.77
C LEU A 187 9.45 -13.59 -2.86
N LEU A 188 8.32 -14.21 -3.21
CA LEU A 188 8.26 -15.17 -4.33
C LEU A 188 8.59 -14.50 -5.66
N ILE A 189 8.08 -13.29 -5.91
CA ILE A 189 8.42 -12.51 -7.10
C ILE A 189 9.93 -12.21 -7.14
N PHE A 190 10.55 -11.88 -6.00
CA PHE A 190 12.01 -11.68 -5.95
C PHE A 190 12.76 -12.93 -6.38
N ILE A 191 12.34 -14.11 -5.91
CA ILE A 191 12.93 -15.39 -6.29
C ILE A 191 12.77 -15.60 -7.81
N LEU A 192 11.59 -15.33 -8.38
CA LEU A 192 11.36 -15.43 -9.82
C LEU A 192 12.25 -14.48 -10.63
N VAL A 193 12.40 -13.23 -10.19
CA VAL A 193 13.27 -12.24 -10.83
C VAL A 193 14.74 -12.67 -10.72
N LEU A 194 15.16 -13.22 -9.59
CA LEU A 194 16.51 -13.76 -9.38
C LEU A 194 16.79 -14.93 -10.33
N PHE A 195 15.89 -15.90 -10.42
CA PHE A 195 16.02 -17.00 -11.39
C PHE A 195 16.10 -16.48 -12.83
N ARG A 196 15.26 -15.51 -13.19
CA ARG A 196 15.28 -14.89 -14.52
C ARG A 196 16.63 -14.17 -14.80
N ALA A 197 17.27 -13.59 -13.79
CA ALA A 197 18.58 -12.99 -13.92
C ALA A 197 19.71 -14.02 -14.06
N ILE A 198 19.67 -15.12 -13.28
CA ILE A 198 20.63 -16.22 -13.36
C ILE A 198 20.57 -16.89 -14.74
N LEU A 199 19.38 -17.03 -15.31
CA LEU A 199 19.18 -17.54 -16.68
C LEU A 199 19.52 -16.52 -17.78
N CYS A 200 20.10 -15.36 -17.43
CA CYS A 200 20.60 -14.34 -18.34
C CYS A 200 19.59 -13.82 -19.38
N PHE A 201 18.29 -13.82 -19.06
CA PHE A 201 17.29 -13.21 -19.95
C PHE A 201 17.56 -11.70 -20.12
N GLN A 202 17.19 -11.15 -21.27
CA GLN A 202 17.41 -9.74 -21.59
C GLN A 202 16.78 -8.80 -20.53
N ARG A 203 17.54 -7.75 -20.14
CA ARG A 203 17.18 -6.72 -19.13
C ARG A 203 16.95 -7.24 -17.70
N SER A 204 17.12 -8.52 -17.42
CA SER A 204 16.83 -9.11 -16.11
C SER A 204 17.72 -8.59 -14.98
N TRP A 205 18.95 -8.18 -15.28
CA TRP A 205 19.86 -7.61 -14.29
C TRP A 205 19.37 -6.27 -13.72
N ILE A 206 18.86 -5.37 -14.57
CA ILE A 206 18.26 -4.11 -14.12
C ILE A 206 17.02 -4.38 -13.26
N ILE A 207 16.15 -5.29 -13.69
CA ILE A 207 14.96 -5.70 -12.93
C ILE A 207 15.37 -6.27 -11.57
N LEU A 208 16.40 -7.12 -11.53
CA LEU A 208 16.92 -7.68 -10.29
C LEU A 208 17.43 -6.61 -9.34
N VAL A 209 18.23 -5.65 -9.82
CA VAL A 209 18.77 -4.57 -8.97
C VAL A 209 17.65 -3.72 -8.38
N VAL A 210 16.71 -3.25 -9.22
CA VAL A 210 15.59 -2.42 -8.77
C VAL A 210 14.71 -3.17 -7.77
N TYR A 211 14.37 -4.43 -8.07
CA TYR A 211 13.52 -5.23 -7.19
C TYR A 211 14.25 -5.67 -5.91
N ALA A 212 15.57 -5.88 -5.94
CA ALA A 212 16.36 -6.16 -4.75
C ALA A 212 16.37 -4.96 -3.79
N VAL A 213 16.53 -3.74 -4.30
CA VAL A 213 16.43 -2.50 -3.50
C VAL A 213 15.03 -2.38 -2.90
N PHE A 214 13.99 -2.62 -3.69
CA PHE A 214 12.60 -2.63 -3.20
C PHE A 214 12.41 -3.61 -2.04
N ILE A 215 12.85 -4.87 -2.20
CA ILE A 215 12.73 -5.90 -1.16
C ILE A 215 13.54 -5.55 0.08
N LYS A 216 14.74 -4.98 -0.09
CA LYS A 216 15.56 -4.56 1.06
C LYS A 216 14.88 -3.46 1.86
N LEU A 217 14.36 -2.44 1.19
CA LEU A 217 13.63 -1.34 1.83
C LEU A 217 12.33 -1.84 2.47
N ARG A 218 11.61 -2.75 1.81
CA ARG A 218 10.45 -3.44 2.40
C ARG A 218 10.83 -4.24 3.64
N TYR A 219 11.96 -4.96 3.64
CA TYR A 219 12.42 -5.72 4.80
C TYR A 219 12.78 -4.79 5.97
N GLU A 220 13.30 -3.59 5.73
CA GLU A 220 13.62 -2.65 6.80
C GLU A 220 12.36 -2.06 7.46
N ASN A 221 11.41 -1.65 6.63
CA ASN A 221 10.27 -0.82 7.03
C ASN A 221 9.00 -1.62 7.34
N SER A 222 8.83 -2.83 6.79
CA SER A 222 7.61 -3.62 6.90
C SER A 222 7.72 -4.80 7.84
N LYS A 223 6.80 -4.92 8.81
CA LYS A 223 6.69 -6.12 9.67
C LYS A 223 6.30 -7.36 8.87
N TYR A 224 5.49 -7.20 7.82
CA TYR A 224 4.99 -8.31 7.00
C TYR A 224 6.11 -8.94 6.17
N MET A 225 7.01 -8.12 5.62
CA MET A 225 8.18 -8.62 4.90
C MET A 225 9.13 -9.38 5.85
N LYS A 226 9.40 -8.84 7.05
CA LYS A 226 10.21 -9.55 8.07
C LYS A 226 9.60 -10.91 8.44
N ALA A 227 8.28 -10.96 8.61
CA ALA A 227 7.56 -12.19 8.88
C ALA A 227 7.68 -13.18 7.71
N ALA A 228 7.52 -12.74 6.46
CA ALA A 228 7.70 -13.59 5.28
C ALA A 228 9.10 -14.20 5.22
N PHE A 229 10.16 -13.40 5.41
CA PHE A 229 11.54 -13.90 5.48
C PHE A 229 11.74 -14.91 6.62
N ALA A 230 11.20 -14.62 7.81
CA ALA A 230 11.31 -15.53 8.95
C ALA A 230 10.61 -16.88 8.69
N GLN A 231 9.40 -16.84 8.13
CA GLN A 231 8.63 -18.03 7.79
C GLN A 231 9.35 -18.88 6.72
N TRP A 232 9.89 -18.26 5.67
CA TRP A 232 10.64 -18.98 4.64
C TRP A 232 11.97 -19.52 5.16
N ARG A 233 12.67 -18.78 6.02
CA ARG A 233 13.89 -19.26 6.69
C ARG A 233 13.61 -20.53 7.48
N VAL A 234 12.55 -20.57 8.28
CA VAL A 234 12.19 -21.77 9.06
C VAL A 234 11.87 -22.96 8.14
N ARG A 235 11.11 -22.74 7.05
CA ARG A 235 10.83 -23.79 6.07
C ARG A 235 12.08 -24.33 5.41
N MET A 236 13.00 -23.45 4.99
CA MET A 236 14.27 -23.86 4.38
C MET A 236 15.18 -24.58 5.39
N ASP A 237 15.28 -24.07 6.62
CA ASP A 237 16.01 -24.72 7.71
C ASP A 237 15.48 -26.15 7.97
N GLY A 238 14.15 -26.34 7.93
CA GLY A 238 13.50 -27.65 8.07
C GLY A 238 13.76 -28.61 6.92
N ILE A 239 13.82 -28.13 5.67
CA ILE A 239 14.15 -28.97 4.51
C ILE A 239 15.64 -29.38 4.56
N ILE A 240 16.52 -28.45 4.89
CA ILE A 240 17.97 -28.65 4.85
C ILE A 240 18.47 -29.46 6.05
N SER A 241 17.74 -29.50 7.16
CA SER A 241 18.08 -30.35 8.31
C SER A 241 17.93 -31.84 8.00
N HIS A 242 17.19 -32.23 6.95
CA HIS A 242 16.95 -33.62 6.61
C HIS A 242 18.28 -34.41 6.42
N PRO A 243 18.39 -35.64 6.94
CA PRO A 243 19.62 -36.44 6.85
C PRO A 243 20.10 -36.69 5.42
N SER A 244 19.17 -36.87 4.47
CA SER A 244 19.47 -37.14 3.06
C SER A 244 20.07 -35.95 2.29
N VAL A 245 20.10 -34.75 2.87
CA VAL A 245 20.69 -33.57 2.20
C VAL A 245 22.23 -33.66 2.30
N PRO A 246 22.97 -33.60 1.18
CA PRO A 246 24.42 -33.71 1.21
C PRO A 246 25.10 -32.60 2.03
N PRO A 247 26.22 -32.88 2.74
CA PRO A 247 26.89 -31.90 3.59
C PRO A 247 27.33 -30.62 2.87
N TYR A 248 27.70 -30.70 1.59
CA TYR A 248 28.10 -29.53 0.81
C TYR A 248 26.93 -28.55 0.59
N VAL A 249 25.70 -29.05 0.42
CA VAL A 249 24.49 -28.22 0.30
C VAL A 249 24.21 -27.50 1.62
N LYS A 250 24.34 -28.21 2.75
CA LYS A 250 24.18 -27.62 4.08
C LYS A 250 25.18 -26.48 4.31
N ARG A 251 26.46 -26.69 3.95
CA ARG A 251 27.50 -25.65 4.04
C ARG A 251 27.20 -24.44 3.16
N ALA A 252 26.84 -24.67 1.89
CA ALA A 252 26.51 -23.60 0.96
C ALA A 252 25.31 -22.76 1.44
N TYR A 253 24.25 -23.43 1.91
CA TYR A 253 23.08 -22.76 2.48
C TYR A 253 23.46 -21.91 3.70
N ASN A 254 24.24 -22.45 4.63
CA ASN A 254 24.65 -21.70 5.81
C ASN A 254 25.49 -20.47 5.44
N ALA A 255 26.37 -20.56 4.44
CA ALA A 255 27.14 -19.43 3.95
C ALA A 255 26.25 -18.33 3.35
N VAL A 256 25.25 -18.69 2.54
CA VAL A 256 24.27 -17.76 1.98
C VAL A 256 23.43 -17.13 3.09
N LYS A 257 22.94 -17.92 4.03
CA LYS A 257 22.17 -17.46 5.19
C LYS A 257 22.96 -16.42 6.00
N MET A 258 24.22 -16.70 6.32
CA MET A 258 25.08 -15.74 7.05
C MET A 258 25.30 -14.45 6.27
N SER A 259 25.45 -14.53 4.95
CA SER A 259 25.59 -13.37 4.08
C SER A 259 24.32 -12.51 4.06
N LEU A 260 23.14 -13.14 4.00
CA LEU A 260 21.85 -12.45 4.08
C LEU A 260 21.62 -11.79 5.44
N VAL A 261 22.01 -12.46 6.54
CA VAL A 261 21.94 -11.87 7.89
C VAL A 261 22.82 -10.62 7.97
N ARG A 262 24.07 -10.68 7.51
CA ARG A 262 24.97 -9.52 7.47
C ARG A 262 24.39 -8.39 6.61
N LEU A 263 23.84 -8.72 5.44
CA LEU A 263 23.18 -7.72 4.58
C LEU A 263 21.96 -7.09 5.26
N SER A 264 21.24 -7.86 6.07
CA SER A 264 20.05 -7.39 6.78
C SER A 264 20.37 -6.34 7.86
N GLU A 265 21.56 -6.42 8.47
CA GLU A 265 22.06 -5.47 9.46
C GLU A 265 22.39 -4.11 8.84
N PHE A 266 22.84 -4.10 7.57
CA PHE A 266 23.06 -2.87 6.83
C PHE A 266 21.73 -2.17 6.49
N ARG A 267 21.57 -0.90 6.86
CA ARG A 267 20.35 -0.12 6.62
C ARG A 267 20.50 0.84 5.45
N LEU A 268 19.66 0.70 4.44
CA LEU A 268 19.56 1.64 3.32
C LEU A 268 18.73 2.89 3.69
N SER A 269 17.79 2.77 4.63
CA SER A 269 16.87 3.86 4.99
C SER A 269 17.44 4.91 5.97
N GLY A 270 18.61 4.67 6.59
CA GLY A 270 19.27 5.51 7.62
C GLY A 270 18.47 5.60 8.95
N ALA A 271 19.01 5.48 10.16
CA ALA A 271 20.34 5.61 10.73
C ALA A 271 20.83 4.28 11.40
N PRO A 272 22.09 4.21 11.88
CA PRO A 272 22.63 3.04 12.57
C PRO A 272 21.80 2.70 13.82
N GLN A 273 21.56 1.42 14.06
CA GLN A 273 21.16 0.97 15.40
C GLN A 273 22.32 1.27 16.33
N VAL A 274 22.10 2.09 17.36
CA VAL A 274 22.95 2.01 18.56
C VAL A 274 22.64 0.64 19.14
N THR A 275 23.53 -0.32 18.89
CA THR A 275 23.48 -1.63 19.50
C THR A 275 23.55 -1.41 21.02
N LYS A 276 22.41 -1.42 21.71
CA LYS A 276 22.39 -1.62 23.15
C LYS A 276 22.92 -3.03 23.37
N LYS A 277 24.23 -3.13 23.68
CA LYS A 277 24.76 -4.30 24.37
C LYS A 277 23.90 -4.46 25.62
N GLN A 278 23.08 -5.51 25.64
CA GLN A 278 22.53 -6.00 26.90
C GLN A 278 23.72 -6.59 27.65
N ASN A 279 24.07 -5.95 28.75
CA ASN A 279 24.88 -6.56 29.81
C ASN A 279 24.06 -7.63 30.52
#